data_AF-A0A379TVN6-F1
#
_entry.id   AF-A0A379TVN6-F1
#
_cell.length_a   1.000
_cell.length_b   1.000
_cell.length_c   1.000
_cell.angle_alpha   90.00
_cell.angle_beta   90.00
_cell.angle_gamma   90.00
#
_symmetry.space_group_name_H-M   'P 1'
#
loop_
_entity.id
_entity.type
_entity.pdbx_description
1 polymer ?
#
loop_
_entity_poly.entity_id
_entity_poly.type
_entity_poly.pdbx_seq_one_letter_code
_entity_poly.pdbx_strand_id
1 'polypeptide(L)'
;MKRASPNFFFDYLNCIQALAGTTGSPEPALRRFELALLGHLGYGVNFTHCAGSDERVDDTMTYRYREEKGFIASVVIDNNTFTGRHLKALEAREFPDVDTLRAAKRFTRMALKPYLGGKTVKKPGAVPAIYAQTHSKNEERLTRIVMAELLLGVNIDHIATLRNARGTDYPDPVQAAFIAEQAGADGITVHLREDRRHITDRDVRILRQTLHTRMNLEMAVTEEMLAIAVETRPHFCCLVPEKRQEVTTEGGLDVAGQRDKMRDACARLAAAGIQVSLFIDADEAQINAAAEVGAPFIEIHTGCYANAETDAKQAKELARIASAATLAARLGLKVNAGHGLTYHNVKAIAALPEMHELNIGHAIIGRAVMTGLKEAVAEMKRLMLEARS
;
A
#
# COMPACT_ATOMS: atom_id res chain seq x y z
N MET A 1 -7.58 0.09 7.67
CA MET A 1 -7.31 -0.86 8.77
C MET A 1 -6.26 -1.88 8.33
N LYS A 2 -4.99 -1.44 8.18
CA LYS A 2 -3.87 -2.38 8.05
C LYS A 2 -3.83 -3.17 9.34
N ARG A 3 -4.28 -4.42 9.26
CA ARG A 3 -4.27 -5.33 10.40
C ARG A 3 -2.83 -5.31 10.90
N ALA A 4 -2.64 -4.89 12.16
CA ALA A 4 -1.50 -5.35 12.92
C ALA A 4 -1.31 -6.83 12.56
N SER A 5 -0.08 -7.27 12.30
CA SER A 5 0.21 -8.70 12.15
C SER A 5 -0.66 -9.42 13.18
N PRO A 6 -1.57 -10.33 12.79
CA PRO A 6 -2.59 -10.87 13.70
C PRO A 6 -1.98 -11.32 15.03
N ASN A 7 -0.73 -11.77 14.96
CA ASN A 7 0.13 -12.17 16.06
C ASN A 7 0.50 -11.03 17.03
N PHE A 8 0.77 -9.80 16.59
CA PHE A 8 1.04 -8.66 17.49
C PHE A 8 -0.19 -8.24 18.29
N PHE A 9 -1.34 -8.16 17.63
CA PHE A 9 -2.60 -7.86 18.30
C PHE A 9 -2.97 -8.97 19.30
N PHE A 10 -2.72 -10.23 18.92
CA PHE A 10 -2.88 -11.38 19.81
C PHE A 10 -1.92 -11.31 21.02
N ASP A 11 -0.64 -11.01 20.82
CA ASP A 11 0.35 -10.85 21.90
C ASP A 11 -0.01 -9.69 22.85
N TYR A 12 -0.53 -8.59 22.31
CA TYR A 12 -1.02 -7.46 23.08
C TYR A 12 -2.29 -7.81 23.88
N LEU A 13 -3.28 -8.43 23.24
CA LEU A 13 -4.53 -8.85 23.89
C LEU A 13 -4.25 -9.86 25.00
N ASN A 14 -3.37 -10.83 24.76
CA ASN A 14 -2.92 -11.80 25.76
C ASN A 14 -2.23 -11.10 26.94
N CYS A 15 -1.43 -10.05 26.70
CA CYS A 15 -0.82 -9.26 27.76
C CYS A 15 -1.87 -8.55 28.61
N ILE A 16 -2.85 -7.88 28.00
CA ILE A 16 -3.93 -7.18 28.70
C ILE A 16 -4.79 -8.15 29.50
N GLN A 17 -5.17 -9.29 28.92
CA GLN A 17 -5.92 -10.34 29.62
C GLN A 17 -5.14 -10.92 30.80
N ALA A 18 -3.83 -11.18 30.63
CA ALA A 18 -2.98 -11.65 31.70
C ALA A 18 -2.87 -10.62 32.84
N LEU A 19 -2.74 -9.33 32.51
CA LEU A 19 -2.68 -8.25 33.49
C LEU A 19 -4.01 -8.04 34.22
N ALA A 20 -5.14 -8.20 33.53
CA ALA A 20 -6.48 -8.08 34.09
C ALA A 20 -6.84 -9.27 35.01
N GLY A 21 -6.29 -10.46 34.74
CA GLY A 21 -6.54 -11.69 35.50
C GLY A 21 -5.58 -11.95 36.66
N THR A 22 -4.49 -11.19 36.81
CA THR A 22 -3.48 -11.43 37.85
C THR A 22 -3.74 -10.67 39.15
N THR A 23 -3.70 -11.39 40.28
CA THR A 23 -3.57 -10.82 41.64
C THR A 23 -2.10 -10.61 42.08
N GLY A 24 -1.14 -11.00 41.23
CA GLY A 24 0.31 -10.98 41.48
C GLY A 24 1.07 -9.91 40.69
N SER A 25 2.40 -10.04 40.64
CA SER A 25 3.27 -9.10 39.93
C SER A 25 2.94 -9.04 38.42
N PRO A 26 2.80 -7.84 37.83
CA PRO A 26 2.54 -7.69 36.39
C PRO A 26 3.78 -7.98 35.53
N GLU A 27 4.96 -8.03 36.15
CA GLU A 27 6.25 -8.11 35.46
C GLU A 27 6.38 -9.29 34.48
N PRO A 28 5.93 -10.53 34.78
CA PRO A 28 6.00 -11.64 33.83
C PRO A 28 5.19 -11.39 32.56
N ALA A 29 3.97 -10.86 32.67
CA ALA A 29 3.14 -10.51 31.52
C ALA A 29 3.81 -9.42 30.66
N LEU A 30 4.38 -8.40 31.32
CA LEU A 30 5.11 -7.33 30.65
C LEU A 30 6.38 -7.84 29.95
N ARG A 31 7.16 -8.73 30.57
CA ARG A 31 8.38 -9.29 29.94
C ARG A 31 8.05 -10.14 28.71
N ARG A 32 6.97 -10.94 28.78
CA ARG A 32 6.48 -11.73 27.64
C ARG A 32 6.13 -10.84 26.45
N PHE A 33 5.39 -9.77 26.72
CA PHE A 33 5.00 -8.82 25.70
C PHE A 33 6.20 -8.06 25.12
N GLU A 34 7.14 -7.61 25.94
CA GLU A 34 8.35 -6.92 25.45
C GLU A 34 9.23 -7.81 24.56
N LEU A 35 9.35 -9.10 24.88
CA LEU A 35 10.05 -10.06 24.02
C LEU A 35 9.30 -10.33 22.71
N ALA A 36 7.98 -10.42 22.76
CA ALA A 36 7.15 -10.52 21.56
C ALA A 36 7.33 -9.28 20.68
N LEU A 37 7.29 -8.09 21.29
CA LEU A 37 7.46 -6.80 20.63
C LEU A 37 8.81 -6.73 19.90
N LEU A 38 9.90 -7.20 20.50
CA LEU A 38 11.21 -7.27 19.83
C LEU A 38 11.14 -8.08 18.53
N GLY A 39 10.46 -9.23 18.52
CA GLY A 39 10.24 -10.02 17.30
C GLY A 39 9.45 -9.26 16.24
N HIS A 40 8.41 -8.53 16.63
CA HIS A 40 7.61 -7.71 15.70
C HIS A 40 8.36 -6.49 15.16
N LEU A 41 9.35 -5.97 15.91
CA LEU A 41 10.25 -4.92 15.47
C LEU A 41 11.36 -5.43 14.52
N GLY A 42 11.34 -6.72 14.15
CA GLY A 42 12.37 -7.34 13.31
C GLY A 42 13.68 -7.61 14.06
N TYR A 43 13.66 -7.56 15.40
CA TYR A 43 14.83 -7.82 16.24
C TYR A 43 15.02 -9.34 16.40
N GLY A 44 15.70 -9.96 15.43
CA GLY A 44 16.00 -11.39 15.42
C GLY A 44 17.16 -11.73 16.35
N VAL A 45 16.86 -12.06 17.61
CA VAL A 45 17.86 -12.56 18.56
C VAL A 45 17.70 -14.07 18.72
N ASN A 46 18.77 -14.82 18.43
CA ASN A 46 18.81 -16.25 18.67
C ASN A 46 19.16 -16.51 20.15
N PHE A 47 18.22 -17.08 20.91
CA PHE A 47 18.42 -17.48 22.30
C PHE A 47 18.82 -18.96 22.45
N THR A 48 18.84 -19.72 21.35
CA THR A 48 19.05 -21.17 21.35
C THR A 48 20.47 -21.59 20.99
N HIS A 49 21.22 -20.72 20.28
CA HIS A 49 22.59 -20.96 19.86
C HIS A 49 23.51 -19.78 20.20
N CYS A 50 24.77 -20.10 20.50
CA CYS A 50 25.83 -19.12 20.71
C CYS A 50 26.20 -18.46 19.38
N ALA A 51 26.10 -17.14 19.28
CA ALA A 51 26.41 -16.43 18.05
C ALA A 51 27.89 -16.48 17.62
N GLY A 52 28.80 -16.84 18.53
CA GLY A 52 30.24 -16.94 18.25
C GLY A 52 30.70 -18.32 17.80
N SER A 53 30.05 -19.39 18.27
CA SER A 53 30.42 -20.78 18.00
C SER A 53 29.35 -21.59 17.26
N ASP A 54 28.13 -21.06 17.14
CA ASP A 54 26.92 -21.74 16.65
C ASP A 54 26.54 -23.00 17.45
N GLU A 55 27.18 -23.24 18.60
CA GLU A 55 26.83 -24.33 19.50
C GLU A 55 25.56 -24.01 20.28
N ARG A 56 24.80 -25.05 20.64
CA ARG A 56 23.60 -24.91 21.45
C ARG A 56 23.90 -24.31 22.82
N VAL A 57 22.94 -23.54 23.32
CA VAL A 57 23.00 -22.97 24.65
C VAL A 57 22.96 -24.06 25.73
N ASP A 58 23.96 -24.06 26.62
CA ASP A 58 24.16 -25.00 27.71
C ASP A 58 23.94 -24.34 29.09
N ASP A 59 23.30 -25.04 30.03
CA ASP A 59 22.95 -24.50 31.35
C ASP A 59 24.16 -24.28 32.27
N THR A 60 25.28 -24.95 31.98
CA THR A 60 26.54 -24.81 32.71
C THR A 60 27.37 -23.62 32.24
N MET A 61 26.98 -22.98 31.13
CA MET A 61 27.70 -21.86 30.52
C MET A 61 27.03 -20.50 30.75
N THR A 62 27.84 -19.46 30.59
CA THR A 62 27.41 -18.05 30.59
C THR A 62 27.65 -17.40 29.24
N TYR A 63 26.74 -16.51 28.87
CA TYR A 63 26.67 -15.85 27.58
C TYR A 63 26.55 -14.35 27.77
N ARG A 64 27.44 -13.61 27.12
CA ARG A 64 27.41 -12.15 27.13
C ARG A 64 26.68 -11.64 25.89
N TYR A 65 25.67 -10.81 26.11
CA TYR A 65 24.95 -10.15 25.04
C TYR A 65 25.82 -9.10 24.36
N ARG A 66 25.87 -9.15 23.03
CA ARG A 66 26.45 -8.11 22.18
C ARG A 66 25.39 -7.62 21.19
N GLU A 67 25.24 -6.30 21.13
CA GLU A 67 24.35 -5.66 20.18
C GLU A 67 24.72 -6.07 18.75
N GLU A 68 23.70 -6.30 17.91
CA GLU A 68 23.80 -6.77 16.51
C GLU A 68 24.45 -8.15 16.29
N LYS A 69 25.07 -8.74 17.31
CA LYS A 69 25.72 -10.05 17.23
C LYS A 69 24.98 -11.13 18.02
N GLY A 70 24.20 -10.79 19.04
CA GLY A 70 23.51 -11.76 19.89
C GLY A 70 24.36 -12.25 21.07
N PHE A 71 24.07 -13.46 21.57
CA PHE A 71 24.68 -14.01 22.77
C PHE A 71 25.96 -14.80 22.45
N ILE A 72 27.08 -14.39 23.04
CA ILE A 72 28.38 -15.05 22.83
C ILE A 72 28.85 -15.65 24.14
N ALA A 73 29.30 -16.91 24.13
CA ALA A 73 29.86 -17.56 25.31
C ALA A 73 30.97 -16.69 25.94
N SER A 74 30.90 -16.50 27.24
CA SER A 74 31.83 -15.63 27.96
C SER A 74 31.97 -16.04 29.42
N VAL A 75 33.21 -16.11 29.90
CA VAL A 75 33.54 -16.29 31.32
C VAL A 75 33.48 -14.99 32.12
N VAL A 76 33.31 -13.84 31.45
CA VAL A 76 33.20 -12.53 32.08
C VAL A 76 31.77 -12.36 32.60
N ILE A 77 31.62 -12.12 33.90
CA ILE A 77 30.33 -11.90 34.54
C ILE A 77 30.11 -10.40 34.76
N ASP A 78 29.15 -9.85 34.02
CA ASP A 78 28.72 -8.46 34.13
C ASP A 78 27.21 -8.28 33.86
N ASN A 79 26.75 -7.03 33.80
CA ASN A 79 25.35 -6.70 33.55
C ASN A 79 24.82 -7.15 32.18
N ASN A 80 25.69 -7.55 31.26
CA ASN A 80 25.34 -8.06 29.94
C ASN A 80 25.40 -9.60 29.89
N THR A 81 25.61 -10.27 31.02
CA THR A 81 25.84 -11.72 31.09
C THR A 81 24.60 -12.49 31.53
N PHE A 82 24.33 -13.62 30.89
CA PHE A 82 23.14 -14.45 31.05
C PHE A 82 23.55 -15.93 31.11
N THR A 83 22.94 -16.73 31.97
CA THR A 83 23.18 -18.18 31.99
C THR A 83 22.40 -18.86 30.87
N GLY A 84 22.76 -20.10 30.51
CA GLY A 84 21.95 -20.87 29.56
C GLY A 84 20.48 -21.01 29.98
N ARG A 85 20.24 -21.19 31.29
CA ARG A 85 18.90 -21.18 31.89
C ARG A 85 18.15 -19.87 31.62
N HIS A 86 18.83 -18.72 31.70
CA HIS A 86 18.21 -17.43 31.38
C HIS A 86 17.80 -17.37 29.91
N LEU A 87 18.66 -17.78 28.98
CA LEU A 87 18.36 -17.71 27.55
C LEU A 87 17.19 -18.64 27.17
N LYS A 88 17.14 -19.84 27.73
CA LYS A 88 16.01 -20.76 27.54
C LYS A 88 14.69 -20.17 28.04
N ALA A 89 14.71 -19.47 29.18
CA ALA A 89 13.54 -18.76 29.71
C ALA A 89 13.11 -17.58 28.81
N LEU A 90 14.06 -16.87 28.17
CA LEU A 90 13.76 -15.81 27.20
C LEU A 90 13.13 -16.38 25.92
N GLU A 91 13.65 -17.50 25.41
CA GLU A 91 13.12 -18.18 24.23
C GLU A 91 11.68 -18.67 24.46
N ALA A 92 11.47 -19.39 25.56
CA ALA A 92 10.15 -19.91 25.93
C ALA A 92 9.17 -18.79 26.35
N ARG A 93 9.68 -17.59 26.65
CA ARG A 93 8.93 -16.47 27.24
C ARG A 93 8.24 -16.89 28.55
N GLU A 94 8.92 -17.66 29.38
CA GLU A 94 8.41 -18.17 30.66
C GLU A 94 9.35 -17.82 31.80
N PHE A 95 8.81 -17.25 32.88
CA PHE A 95 9.58 -16.72 34.01
C PHE A 95 9.08 -17.30 35.34
N PRO A 96 9.43 -18.56 35.65
CA PRO A 96 8.90 -19.27 36.82
C PRO A 96 9.47 -18.75 38.15
N ASP A 97 10.59 -18.01 38.12
CA ASP A 97 11.28 -17.52 39.30
C ASP A 97 11.77 -16.07 39.14
N VAL A 98 12.19 -15.48 40.26
CA VAL A 98 12.67 -14.09 40.31
C VAL A 98 13.95 -13.88 39.49
N ASP A 99 14.78 -14.91 39.35
CA ASP A 99 16.07 -14.82 38.66
C ASP A 99 15.89 -14.72 37.14
N THR A 100 15.12 -15.64 36.56
CA THR A 100 14.73 -15.62 35.13
C THR A 100 13.97 -14.34 34.77
N LEU A 101 13.11 -13.84 35.66
CA LEU A 101 12.40 -12.58 35.47
C LEU A 101 13.34 -11.36 35.48
N ARG A 102 14.33 -11.33 36.38
CA ARG A 102 15.36 -10.27 36.42
C ARG A 102 16.23 -10.29 35.16
N ALA A 103 16.57 -11.48 34.66
CA ALA A 103 17.29 -11.64 33.40
C ALA A 103 16.48 -11.08 32.23
N ALA A 104 15.20 -11.43 32.09
CA ALA A 104 14.32 -10.88 31.07
C ALA A 104 14.22 -9.36 31.13
N LYS A 105 14.11 -8.80 32.33
CA LYS A 105 14.10 -7.34 32.53
C LYS A 105 15.39 -6.66 32.12
N ARG A 106 16.54 -7.28 32.40
CA ARG A 106 17.85 -6.76 31.98
C ARG A 106 17.98 -6.79 30.45
N PHE A 107 17.71 -7.93 29.83
CA PHE A 107 17.82 -8.10 28.39
C PHE A 107 16.90 -7.16 27.61
N THR A 108 15.61 -7.15 27.92
CA THR A 108 14.61 -6.29 27.26
C THR A 108 14.99 -4.81 27.36
N ARG A 109 15.51 -4.36 28.50
CA ARG A 109 16.02 -2.99 28.65
C ARG A 109 17.21 -2.70 27.76
N MET A 110 18.13 -3.65 27.60
CA MET A 110 19.28 -3.48 26.71
C MET A 110 18.84 -3.43 25.25
N ALA A 111 18.03 -4.39 24.83
CA ALA A 111 17.55 -4.52 23.45
C ALA A 111 16.63 -3.36 23.03
N LEU A 112 15.80 -2.86 23.95
CA LEU A 112 14.91 -1.73 23.68
C LEU A 112 15.60 -0.37 23.86
N LYS A 113 16.78 -0.30 24.49
CA LYS A 113 17.48 0.97 24.78
C LYS A 113 17.62 1.89 23.55
N PRO A 114 18.02 1.40 22.36
CA PRO A 114 18.16 2.24 21.16
C PRO A 114 16.84 2.89 20.75
N TYR A 115 15.72 2.22 21.01
CA TYR A 115 14.37 2.67 20.67
C TYR A 115 13.76 3.59 21.75
N LEU A 116 14.35 3.63 22.96
CA LEU A 116 13.79 4.32 24.14
C LEU A 116 14.50 5.63 24.50
N GLY A 117 15.58 6.02 23.79
CA GLY A 117 16.24 7.32 23.95
C GLY A 117 16.72 7.66 25.38
N GLY A 118 17.08 6.65 26.18
CA GLY A 118 17.60 6.84 27.56
C GLY A 118 16.56 6.84 28.69
N LYS A 119 15.27 6.61 28.41
CA LYS A 119 14.24 6.50 29.47
C LYS A 119 14.12 5.08 30.00
N THR A 120 13.96 4.92 31.32
CA THR A 120 13.69 3.61 31.94
C THR A 120 12.20 3.35 32.11
N VAL A 121 11.72 2.21 31.62
CA VAL A 121 10.36 1.72 31.90
C VAL A 121 10.29 1.32 33.37
N LYS A 122 9.78 2.22 34.22
CA LYS A 122 9.74 2.03 35.68
C LYS A 122 8.34 2.00 36.30
N LYS A 123 7.26 2.32 35.57
CA LYS A 123 5.87 2.18 36.06
C LYS A 123 4.91 1.93 34.88
N PRO A 124 3.73 1.31 35.09
CA PRO A 124 2.72 1.07 34.04
C PRO A 124 2.28 2.34 33.29
N GLY A 125 2.41 3.52 33.92
CA GLY A 125 2.16 4.83 33.31
C GLY A 125 3.38 5.49 32.62
N ALA A 126 4.59 4.93 32.71
CA ALA A 126 5.76 5.44 32.00
C ALA A 126 5.85 4.90 30.56
N VAL A 127 5.15 3.80 30.25
CA VAL A 127 5.00 3.30 28.88
C VAL A 127 4.20 4.31 28.04
N PRO A 128 3.02 4.82 28.49
CA PRO A 128 2.32 5.93 27.84
C PRO A 128 3.11 7.22 27.67
N ALA A 129 4.07 7.57 28.54
CA ALA A 129 4.84 8.81 28.43
C ALA A 129 6.07 8.69 27.50
N ILE A 130 6.64 7.49 27.36
CA ILE A 130 7.65 7.19 26.34
C ILE A 130 6.97 7.04 24.97
N TYR A 131 5.79 6.41 24.95
CA TYR A 131 4.86 6.44 23.82
C TYR A 131 4.52 7.89 23.46
N ALA A 132 3.98 8.72 24.36
CA ALA A 132 3.55 10.11 24.10
C ALA A 132 4.66 11.07 23.65
N GLN A 133 5.91 10.95 24.14
CA GLN A 133 7.00 11.79 23.61
C GLN A 133 7.54 11.31 22.24
N THR A 134 7.35 10.05 21.88
CA THR A 134 7.52 9.58 20.48
C THR A 134 6.24 9.73 19.64
N HIS A 135 5.08 9.92 20.28
CA HIS A 135 3.73 9.90 19.72
C HIS A 135 2.97 11.23 19.78
N SER A 136 3.62 12.34 20.14
CA SER A 136 3.12 13.68 19.79
C SER A 136 3.10 13.89 18.27
N LYS A 137 3.75 13.00 17.50
CA LYS A 137 3.61 12.87 16.04
C LYS A 137 2.57 11.82 15.59
N ASN A 138 1.90 11.10 16.51
CA ASN A 138 1.01 9.97 16.16
C ASN A 138 -0.48 10.19 16.45
N GLU A 139 -0.92 11.30 17.06
CA GLU A 139 -2.34 11.68 17.02
C GLU A 139 -2.79 12.01 15.59
N GLU A 140 -1.91 12.57 14.75
CA GLU A 140 -2.13 12.68 13.29
C GLU A 140 -2.19 11.31 12.59
N ARG A 141 -1.65 10.24 13.20
CA ARG A 141 -1.53 8.91 12.58
C ARG A 141 -2.60 7.90 13.02
N LEU A 142 -3.33 8.14 14.10
CA LEU A 142 -4.49 7.31 14.45
C LEU A 142 -5.69 7.60 13.55
N THR A 143 -5.79 8.80 12.99
CA THR A 143 -6.66 9.13 11.84
C THR A 143 -6.28 8.29 10.60
N ARG A 144 -5.02 7.84 10.46
CA ARG A 144 -4.56 7.02 9.33
C ARG A 144 -4.96 5.55 9.39
N ILE A 145 -5.37 4.99 10.54
CA ILE A 145 -5.65 3.54 10.64
C ILE A 145 -7.04 3.16 10.08
N VAL A 146 -7.91 4.13 9.79
CA VAL A 146 -9.13 3.93 8.99
C VAL A 146 -8.94 4.37 7.52
N MET A 147 -7.72 4.66 7.08
CA MET A 147 -7.47 4.94 5.66
C MET A 147 -7.37 3.63 4.86
N ALA A 148 -8.10 3.58 3.74
CA ALA A 148 -7.93 2.54 2.74
C ALA A 148 -6.50 2.59 2.18
N GLU A 149 -5.92 1.42 1.89
CA GLU A 149 -4.61 1.33 1.27
C GLU A 149 -4.64 1.92 -0.14
N LEU A 150 -3.68 2.79 -0.47
CA LEU A 150 -3.58 3.39 -1.80
C LEU A 150 -2.96 2.41 -2.80
N LEU A 151 -3.70 2.12 -3.86
CA LEU A 151 -3.30 1.18 -4.89
C LEU A 151 -2.65 1.88 -6.09
N LEU A 152 -1.79 1.18 -6.81
CA LEU A 152 -1.16 1.62 -8.06
C LEU A 152 -1.62 0.70 -9.20
N GLY A 153 -2.36 1.25 -10.15
CA GLY A 153 -2.57 0.66 -11.46
C GLY A 153 -1.49 1.16 -12.43
N VAL A 154 -0.79 0.25 -13.11
CA VAL A 154 0.22 0.64 -14.10
C VAL A 154 -0.38 0.54 -15.49
N ASN A 155 -0.52 1.68 -16.17
CA ASN A 155 -0.94 1.70 -17.57
C ASN A 155 0.27 1.40 -18.49
N ILE A 156 0.14 0.39 -19.35
CA ILE A 156 1.22 -0.11 -20.21
C ILE A 156 1.03 0.24 -21.70
N ASP A 157 0.11 1.14 -22.04
CA ASP A 157 -0.21 1.51 -23.43
C ASP A 157 1.03 1.98 -24.21
N HIS A 158 1.86 2.79 -23.57
CA HIS A 158 3.04 3.37 -24.23
C HIS A 158 4.16 2.35 -24.51
N ILE A 159 4.09 1.16 -23.94
CA ILE A 159 4.96 0.04 -24.33
C ILE A 159 4.53 -0.47 -25.71
N ALA A 160 3.22 -0.63 -25.91
CA ALA A 160 2.66 -0.95 -27.21
C ALA A 160 2.88 0.18 -28.23
N THR A 161 2.84 1.45 -27.80
CA THR A 161 3.22 2.58 -28.68
C THR A 161 4.65 2.41 -29.21
N LEU A 162 5.62 2.11 -28.34
CA LEU A 162 7.02 1.92 -28.74
C LEU A 162 7.19 0.71 -29.68
N ARG A 163 6.48 -0.39 -29.41
CA ARG A 163 6.43 -1.56 -30.28
C ARG A 163 5.88 -1.19 -31.68
N ASN A 164 4.71 -0.57 -31.70
CA ASN A 164 3.99 -0.27 -32.94
C ASN A 164 4.73 0.77 -33.79
N ALA A 165 5.52 1.65 -33.19
CA ALA A 165 6.37 2.59 -33.91
C ALA A 165 7.36 1.89 -34.87
N ARG A 166 7.74 0.64 -34.59
CA ARG A 166 8.59 -0.17 -35.47
C ARG A 166 7.87 -1.32 -36.17
N GLY A 167 6.69 -1.71 -35.71
CA GLY A 167 5.92 -2.85 -36.23
C GLY A 167 6.56 -4.20 -35.89
N THR A 168 7.29 -4.28 -34.78
CA THR A 168 7.92 -5.50 -34.26
C THR A 168 7.06 -6.13 -33.17
N ASP A 169 7.45 -7.30 -32.64
CA ASP A 169 6.78 -7.92 -31.49
C ASP A 169 7.30 -7.40 -30.13
N TYR A 170 8.36 -6.58 -30.14
CA TYR A 170 8.98 -6.01 -28.95
C TYR A 170 8.98 -4.48 -28.95
N PRO A 171 8.99 -3.85 -27.76
CA PRO A 171 8.77 -4.47 -26.45
C PRO A 171 7.32 -5.00 -26.31
N ASP A 172 7.15 -6.20 -25.72
CA ASP A 172 5.83 -6.82 -25.58
C ASP A 172 5.12 -6.29 -24.31
N PRO A 173 3.92 -5.69 -24.42
CA PRO A 173 3.13 -5.26 -23.26
C PRO A 173 2.87 -6.37 -22.24
N VAL A 174 2.74 -7.62 -22.69
CA VAL A 174 2.53 -8.78 -21.79
C VAL A 174 3.73 -8.97 -20.87
N GLN A 175 4.95 -8.87 -21.40
CA GLN A 175 6.17 -8.98 -20.58
C GLN A 175 6.23 -7.84 -19.55
N ALA A 176 5.88 -6.63 -19.97
CA ALA A 176 5.91 -5.47 -19.10
C ALA A 176 4.90 -5.54 -17.95
N ALA A 177 3.71 -6.08 -18.21
CA ALA A 177 2.71 -6.33 -17.17
C ALA A 177 3.29 -7.19 -16.04
N PHE A 178 3.96 -8.30 -16.37
CA PHE A 178 4.61 -9.15 -15.36
C PHE A 178 5.66 -8.42 -14.54
N ILE A 179 6.49 -7.60 -15.19
CA ILE A 179 7.52 -6.81 -14.49
C ILE A 179 6.86 -5.81 -13.52
N ALA A 180 5.79 -5.15 -13.96
CA ALA A 180 5.06 -4.19 -13.13
C ALA A 180 4.40 -4.86 -11.91
N GLU A 181 3.73 -6.00 -12.08
CA GLU A 181 3.14 -6.77 -10.97
C GLU A 181 4.20 -7.17 -9.93
N GLN A 182 5.35 -7.68 -10.38
CA GLN A 182 6.46 -8.07 -9.49
C GLN A 182 7.14 -6.87 -8.80
N ALA A 183 6.97 -5.67 -9.34
CA ALA A 183 7.51 -4.42 -8.80
C ALA A 183 6.56 -3.69 -7.85
N GLY A 184 5.35 -4.22 -7.62
CA GLY A 184 4.38 -3.68 -6.67
C GLY A 184 3.19 -2.95 -7.30
N ALA A 185 2.92 -3.13 -8.59
CA ALA A 185 1.62 -2.77 -9.17
C ALA A 185 0.51 -3.65 -8.58
N ASP A 186 -0.60 -3.04 -8.19
CA ASP A 186 -1.78 -3.75 -7.66
C ASP A 186 -2.79 -4.11 -8.77
N GLY A 187 -2.55 -3.60 -9.98
CA GLY A 187 -3.35 -3.83 -11.17
C GLY A 187 -2.63 -3.35 -12.43
N ILE A 188 -3.04 -3.86 -13.58
CA ILE A 188 -2.54 -3.46 -14.89
C ILE A 188 -3.66 -2.82 -15.69
N THR A 189 -3.40 -1.63 -16.20
CA THR A 189 -4.33 -0.84 -16.98
C THR A 189 -3.93 -0.86 -18.45
N VAL A 190 -4.89 -1.05 -19.34
CA VAL A 190 -4.70 -0.97 -20.79
C VAL A 190 -5.89 -0.29 -21.44
N HIS A 191 -5.65 0.62 -22.38
CA HIS A 191 -6.69 1.24 -23.20
C HIS A 191 -6.72 0.57 -24.57
N LEU A 192 -7.70 -0.31 -24.78
CA LEU A 192 -8.03 -0.77 -26.12
C LEU A 192 -8.83 0.35 -26.79
N ARG A 193 -8.26 0.96 -27.82
CA ARG A 193 -8.90 2.02 -28.61
C ARG A 193 -9.66 1.44 -29.79
N GLU A 194 -10.69 2.13 -30.28
CA GLU A 194 -11.41 1.73 -31.51
C GLU A 194 -10.42 1.60 -32.70
N ASP A 195 -9.43 2.49 -32.77
CA ASP A 195 -8.42 2.55 -33.83
C ASP A 195 -7.18 1.65 -33.60
N ARG A 196 -7.12 0.92 -32.49
CA ARG A 196 -6.00 0.04 -32.10
C ARG A 196 -4.62 0.71 -32.22
N ARG A 197 -4.55 2.01 -31.91
CA ARG A 197 -3.31 2.80 -32.07
C ARG A 197 -2.10 2.24 -31.34
N HIS A 198 -2.30 1.67 -30.15
CA HIS A 198 -1.25 1.07 -29.32
C HIS A 198 -1.59 -0.37 -28.93
N ILE A 199 -2.41 -0.54 -27.89
CA ILE A 199 -2.88 -1.85 -27.44
C ILE A 199 -3.79 -2.44 -28.50
N THR A 200 -3.59 -3.73 -28.75
CA THR A 200 -4.37 -4.51 -29.73
C THR A 200 -5.22 -5.57 -29.03
N ASP A 201 -6.18 -6.13 -29.75
CA ASP A 201 -7.05 -7.22 -29.30
C ASP A 201 -6.22 -8.46 -28.86
N ARG A 202 -5.07 -8.71 -29.52
CA ARG A 202 -4.10 -9.75 -29.12
C ARG A 202 -3.56 -9.48 -27.72
N ASP A 203 -3.19 -8.25 -27.44
CA ASP A 203 -2.57 -7.87 -26.16
C ASP A 203 -3.58 -8.06 -25.03
N VAL A 204 -4.81 -7.55 -25.20
CA VAL A 204 -5.92 -7.70 -24.24
C VAL A 204 -6.20 -9.18 -23.92
N ARG A 205 -6.33 -10.02 -24.96
CA ARG A 205 -6.61 -11.46 -24.78
C ARG A 205 -5.52 -12.17 -23.99
N ILE A 206 -4.25 -11.92 -24.31
CA ILE A 206 -3.13 -12.61 -23.64
C ILE A 206 -2.98 -12.08 -22.22
N LEU A 207 -3.02 -10.75 -22.01
CA LEU A 207 -2.98 -10.16 -20.68
C LEU A 207 -4.06 -10.77 -19.78
N ARG A 208 -5.28 -10.94 -20.27
CA ARG A 208 -6.35 -11.55 -19.48
C ARG A 208 -6.03 -12.97 -19.03
N GLN A 209 -5.24 -13.71 -19.80
CA GLN A 209 -4.83 -15.09 -19.49
C GLN A 209 -3.60 -15.14 -18.56
N THR A 210 -2.80 -14.08 -18.51
CA THR A 210 -1.47 -14.10 -17.87
C THR A 210 -1.34 -13.25 -16.62
N LEU A 211 -2.18 -12.23 -16.42
CA LEU A 211 -2.12 -11.35 -15.25
C LEU A 211 -2.34 -12.12 -13.94
N HIS A 212 -1.51 -11.83 -12.93
CA HIS A 212 -1.68 -12.35 -11.57
C HIS A 212 -2.47 -11.40 -10.66
N THR A 213 -2.62 -10.14 -11.09
CA THR A 213 -3.38 -9.09 -10.42
C THR A 213 -4.66 -8.76 -11.21
N ARG A 214 -5.20 -7.55 -11.00
CA ARG A 214 -6.48 -7.11 -11.57
C ARG A 214 -6.22 -6.40 -12.89
N MET A 215 -6.96 -6.79 -13.93
CA MET A 215 -6.99 -6.07 -15.20
C MET A 215 -7.99 -4.92 -15.12
N ASN A 216 -7.55 -3.72 -15.49
CA ASN A 216 -8.38 -2.55 -15.74
C ASN A 216 -8.38 -2.25 -17.24
N LEU A 217 -9.50 -2.49 -17.92
CA LEU A 217 -9.66 -2.25 -19.35
C LEU A 217 -10.30 -0.88 -19.57
N GLU A 218 -9.54 0.07 -20.11
CA GLU A 218 -10.10 1.34 -20.58
C GLU A 218 -10.62 1.18 -22.01
N MET A 219 -11.76 1.80 -22.32
CA MET A 219 -12.38 1.75 -23.64
C MET A 219 -13.44 2.85 -23.85
N ALA A 220 -13.74 3.16 -25.11
CA ALA A 220 -14.90 3.95 -25.49
C ALA A 220 -16.24 3.21 -25.25
N VAL A 221 -17.33 3.98 -25.15
CA VAL A 221 -18.68 3.44 -24.94
C VAL A 221 -19.35 3.18 -26.30
N THR A 222 -18.94 2.10 -26.95
CA THR A 222 -19.53 1.62 -28.22
C THR A 222 -19.94 0.16 -28.13
N GLU A 223 -20.81 -0.30 -29.03
CA GLU A 223 -21.30 -1.68 -29.02
C GLU A 223 -20.17 -2.70 -29.19
N GLU A 224 -19.23 -2.43 -30.11
CA GLU A 224 -18.06 -3.29 -30.34
C GLU A 224 -17.23 -3.44 -29.05
N MET A 225 -16.90 -2.33 -28.41
CA MET A 225 -16.05 -2.33 -27.23
C MET A 225 -16.75 -2.95 -26.02
N LEU A 226 -18.05 -2.70 -25.84
CA LEU A 226 -18.86 -3.35 -24.80
C LEU A 226 -18.93 -4.87 -25.01
N ALA A 227 -19.05 -5.34 -26.26
CA ALA A 227 -19.00 -6.77 -26.55
C ALA A 227 -17.64 -7.38 -26.19
N ILE A 228 -16.54 -6.73 -26.58
CA ILE A 228 -15.17 -7.16 -26.25
C ILE A 228 -14.95 -7.23 -24.73
N ALA A 229 -15.41 -6.23 -23.98
CA ALA A 229 -15.28 -6.21 -22.52
C ALA A 229 -16.08 -7.33 -21.85
N VAL A 230 -17.32 -7.57 -22.28
CA VAL A 230 -18.17 -8.65 -21.76
C VAL A 230 -17.58 -10.04 -22.06
N GLU A 231 -16.95 -10.22 -23.23
CA GLU A 231 -16.22 -11.44 -23.56
C GLU A 231 -14.96 -11.60 -22.70
N THR A 232 -14.16 -10.52 -22.60
CA THR A 232 -12.87 -10.52 -21.88
C THR A 232 -13.04 -10.67 -20.37
N ARG A 233 -14.13 -10.14 -19.80
CA ARG A 233 -14.40 -10.08 -18.35
C ARG A 233 -13.20 -9.60 -17.54
N PRO A 234 -12.71 -8.36 -17.77
CA PRO A 234 -11.70 -7.75 -16.92
C PRO A 234 -12.26 -7.52 -15.52
N HIS A 235 -11.40 -7.30 -14.53
CA HIS A 235 -11.86 -7.02 -13.16
C HIS A 235 -12.49 -5.63 -13.07
N PHE A 236 -11.87 -4.66 -13.76
CA PHE A 236 -12.36 -3.30 -13.91
C PHE A 236 -12.49 -2.93 -15.37
N CYS A 237 -13.45 -2.05 -15.66
CA CYS A 237 -13.53 -1.38 -16.95
C CYS A 237 -13.73 0.12 -16.73
N CYS A 238 -12.81 0.93 -17.25
CA CYS A 238 -12.88 2.39 -17.18
C CYS A 238 -13.44 2.94 -18.50
N LEU A 239 -14.59 3.58 -18.45
CA LEU A 239 -15.19 4.21 -19.63
C LEU A 239 -14.54 5.58 -19.84
N VAL A 240 -13.90 5.75 -21.01
CA VAL A 240 -13.16 6.96 -21.39
C VAL A 240 -13.74 7.55 -22.68
N PRO A 241 -13.65 8.87 -22.90
CA PRO A 241 -14.11 9.45 -24.15
C PRO A 241 -13.05 9.27 -25.26
N GLU A 242 -13.47 8.88 -26.46
CA GLU A 242 -12.58 8.82 -27.64
C GLU A 242 -12.98 9.81 -28.73
N LYS A 243 -14.27 10.13 -28.84
CA LYS A 243 -14.81 11.04 -29.85
C LYS A 243 -15.04 12.43 -29.26
N ARG A 244 -14.86 13.48 -30.05
CA ARG A 244 -15.01 14.88 -29.59
C ARG A 244 -16.37 15.18 -28.95
N GLN A 245 -17.43 14.48 -29.37
CA GLN A 245 -18.79 14.65 -28.85
C GLN A 245 -18.98 14.04 -27.45
N GLU A 246 -18.06 13.19 -27.00
CA GLU A 246 -18.13 12.49 -25.72
C GLU A 246 -17.28 13.16 -24.63
N VAL A 247 -16.49 14.17 -25.03
CA VAL A 247 -15.53 14.88 -24.19
C VAL A 247 -16.18 16.15 -23.64
N THR A 248 -15.97 16.43 -22.37
CA THR A 248 -16.24 17.72 -21.75
C THR A 248 -15.27 18.80 -22.24
N THR A 249 -15.27 19.97 -21.61
CA THR A 249 -14.28 21.03 -21.89
C THR A 249 -12.85 20.61 -21.54
N GLU A 250 -12.66 19.74 -20.54
CA GLU A 250 -11.34 19.45 -19.96
C GLU A 250 -10.75 18.10 -20.38
N GLY A 251 -11.56 17.18 -20.91
CA GLY A 251 -11.06 15.90 -21.40
C GLY A 251 -11.80 14.67 -20.84
N GLY A 252 -12.58 14.84 -19.78
CA GLY A 252 -13.39 13.78 -19.18
C GLY A 252 -14.63 13.42 -20.01
N LEU A 253 -15.25 12.30 -19.65
CA LEU A 253 -16.49 11.82 -20.25
C LEU A 253 -17.68 12.70 -19.84
N ASP A 254 -18.50 13.13 -20.80
CA ASP A 254 -19.76 13.83 -20.52
C ASP A 254 -20.87 12.84 -20.12
N VAL A 255 -20.87 12.43 -18.86
CA VAL A 255 -21.87 11.53 -18.25
C VAL A 255 -23.20 12.25 -18.08
N ALA A 256 -23.19 13.51 -17.66
CA ALA A 256 -24.41 14.30 -17.46
C ALA A 256 -25.20 14.47 -18.78
N GLY A 257 -24.53 14.71 -19.90
CA GLY A 257 -25.17 14.79 -21.22
C GLY A 257 -25.59 13.43 -21.81
N GLN A 258 -25.02 12.32 -21.31
CA GLN A 258 -25.23 10.97 -21.88
C GLN A 258 -25.74 9.95 -20.83
N ARG A 259 -26.54 10.38 -19.86
CA ARG A 259 -26.98 9.56 -18.71
C ARG A 259 -27.53 8.18 -19.11
N ASP A 260 -28.44 8.11 -20.09
CA ASP A 260 -29.06 6.83 -20.47
C ASP A 260 -28.05 5.88 -21.08
N LYS A 261 -27.20 6.36 -22.01
CA LYS A 261 -26.11 5.58 -22.60
C LYS A 261 -25.14 5.06 -21.54
N MET A 262 -24.80 5.90 -20.55
CA MET A 262 -23.89 5.51 -19.46
C MET A 262 -24.55 4.51 -18.50
N ARG A 263 -25.83 4.68 -18.19
CA ARG A 263 -26.60 3.74 -17.35
C ARG A 263 -26.66 2.36 -17.99
N ASP A 264 -26.95 2.29 -19.29
CA ASP A 264 -27.02 1.04 -20.03
C ASP A 264 -25.66 0.35 -20.10
N ALA A 265 -24.59 1.10 -20.37
CA ALA A 265 -23.23 0.57 -20.37
C ALA A 265 -22.81 0.04 -18.99
N CYS A 266 -23.07 0.80 -17.92
CA CYS A 266 -22.80 0.39 -16.55
C CYS A 266 -23.56 -0.89 -16.18
N ALA A 267 -24.85 -0.95 -16.50
CA ALA A 267 -25.68 -2.11 -16.22
C ALA A 267 -25.21 -3.37 -16.96
N ARG A 268 -24.87 -3.23 -18.25
CA ARG A 268 -24.38 -4.34 -19.08
C ARG A 268 -23.06 -4.91 -18.57
N LEU A 269 -22.10 -4.05 -18.23
CA LEU A 269 -20.80 -4.47 -17.71
C LEU A 269 -20.93 -5.08 -16.31
N ALA A 270 -21.76 -4.48 -15.44
CA ALA A 270 -22.04 -5.03 -14.11
C ALA A 270 -22.70 -6.42 -14.19
N ALA A 271 -23.61 -6.65 -15.14
CA ALA A 271 -24.22 -7.95 -15.37
C ALA A 271 -23.21 -9.04 -15.79
N ALA A 272 -22.08 -8.63 -16.38
CA ALA A 272 -20.95 -9.52 -16.69
C ALA A 272 -19.95 -9.68 -15.53
N GLY A 273 -20.22 -9.07 -14.35
CA GLY A 273 -19.36 -9.12 -13.16
C GLY A 273 -18.19 -8.13 -13.18
N ILE A 274 -18.24 -7.12 -14.04
CA ILE A 274 -17.17 -6.12 -14.21
C ILE A 274 -17.44 -4.91 -13.32
N GLN A 275 -16.43 -4.44 -12.57
CA GLN A 275 -16.54 -3.20 -11.80
C GLN A 275 -16.26 -1.99 -12.70
N VAL A 276 -17.26 -1.14 -12.89
CA VAL A 276 -17.17 0.00 -13.81
C VAL A 276 -16.59 1.23 -13.13
N SER A 277 -15.69 1.92 -13.82
CA SER A 277 -15.19 3.25 -13.49
C SER A 277 -15.56 4.22 -14.62
N LEU A 278 -15.88 5.47 -14.30
CA LEU A 278 -16.11 6.53 -15.29
C LEU A 278 -14.99 7.57 -15.21
N PHE A 279 -14.28 7.79 -16.32
CA PHE A 279 -13.24 8.81 -16.40
C PHE A 279 -13.86 10.19 -16.62
N ILE A 280 -13.90 11.02 -15.57
CA ILE A 280 -14.62 12.30 -15.56
C ILE A 280 -13.75 13.43 -15.00
N ASP A 281 -14.13 14.67 -15.30
CA ASP A 281 -13.47 15.83 -14.69
C ASP A 281 -13.80 15.95 -13.20
N ALA A 282 -13.04 16.80 -12.50
CA ALA A 282 -13.37 17.24 -11.15
C ALA A 282 -14.53 18.25 -11.17
N ASP A 283 -15.70 17.82 -11.66
CA ASP A 283 -16.92 18.61 -11.83
C ASP A 283 -18.11 17.99 -11.08
N GLU A 284 -18.85 18.83 -10.36
CA GLU A 284 -19.96 18.39 -9.51
C GLU A 284 -21.11 17.75 -10.31
N ALA A 285 -21.45 18.28 -11.48
CA ALA A 285 -22.54 17.74 -12.29
C ALA A 285 -22.17 16.36 -12.84
N GLN A 286 -20.92 16.17 -13.28
CA GLN A 286 -20.42 14.88 -13.76
C GLN A 286 -20.35 13.84 -12.63
N ILE A 287 -19.92 14.22 -11.43
CA ILE A 287 -19.84 13.33 -10.26
C ILE A 287 -21.22 12.87 -9.80
N ASN A 288 -22.19 13.78 -9.72
CA ASN A 288 -23.57 13.43 -9.40
C ASN A 288 -24.16 12.49 -10.45
N ALA A 289 -23.94 12.79 -11.74
CA ALA A 289 -24.40 11.94 -12.83
C ALA A 289 -23.76 10.53 -12.77
N ALA A 290 -22.47 10.42 -12.42
CA ALA A 290 -21.79 9.14 -12.25
C ALA A 290 -22.42 8.26 -11.15
N ALA A 291 -22.80 8.88 -10.02
CA ALA A 291 -23.55 8.19 -8.96
C ALA A 291 -24.95 7.77 -9.44
N GLU A 292 -25.67 8.65 -10.14
CA GLU A 292 -27.02 8.38 -10.65
C GLU A 292 -27.08 7.22 -11.66
N VAL A 293 -26.05 7.04 -12.49
CA VAL A 293 -25.99 5.95 -13.48
C VAL A 293 -25.54 4.61 -12.88
N GLY A 294 -25.16 4.59 -11.59
CA GLY A 294 -24.85 3.38 -10.85
C GLY A 294 -23.42 2.87 -11.01
N ALA A 295 -22.47 3.72 -11.42
CA ALA A 295 -21.07 3.35 -11.47
C ALA A 295 -20.51 3.18 -10.03
N PRO A 296 -19.79 2.09 -9.71
CA PRO A 296 -19.17 1.94 -8.40
C PRO A 296 -17.90 2.77 -8.20
N PHE A 297 -17.23 3.15 -9.29
CA PHE A 297 -16.01 3.95 -9.27
C PHE A 297 -16.10 5.14 -10.23
N ILE A 298 -15.31 6.17 -9.95
CA ILE A 298 -14.94 7.21 -10.91
C ILE A 298 -13.42 7.32 -10.97
N GLU A 299 -12.89 7.81 -12.08
CA GLU A 299 -11.51 8.23 -12.20
C GLU A 299 -11.46 9.72 -12.54
N ILE A 300 -10.93 10.52 -11.62
CA ILE A 300 -10.83 11.97 -11.80
C ILE A 300 -9.70 12.30 -12.78
N HIS A 301 -10.02 13.07 -13.80
CA HIS A 301 -9.05 13.58 -14.75
C HIS A 301 -8.11 14.60 -14.08
N THR A 302 -6.86 14.20 -13.86
CA THR A 302 -5.82 15.05 -13.24
C THR A 302 -5.00 15.87 -14.25
N GLY A 303 -5.45 16.01 -15.49
CA GLY A 303 -4.70 16.65 -16.57
C GLY A 303 -4.45 18.14 -16.34
N CYS A 304 -5.49 18.89 -15.94
CA CYS A 304 -5.35 20.31 -15.61
C CYS A 304 -4.36 20.54 -14.45
N TYR A 305 -4.37 19.66 -13.44
CA TYR A 305 -3.41 19.68 -12.34
C TYR A 305 -1.98 19.39 -12.81
N ALA A 306 -1.81 18.35 -13.63
CA ALA A 306 -0.51 17.93 -14.14
C ALA A 306 0.15 18.97 -15.06
N ASN A 307 -0.66 19.64 -15.88
CA ASN A 307 -0.23 20.62 -16.89
C ASN A 307 -0.26 22.07 -16.40
N ALA A 308 -0.55 22.30 -15.11
CA ALA A 308 -0.59 23.64 -14.55
C ALA A 308 0.79 24.33 -14.65
N GLU A 309 0.83 25.49 -15.30
CA GLU A 309 2.06 26.23 -15.58
C GLU A 309 2.66 26.96 -14.36
N THR A 310 1.87 27.14 -13.31
CA THR A 310 2.28 27.87 -12.10
C THR A 310 1.81 27.15 -10.85
N ASP A 311 2.55 27.30 -9.75
CA ASP A 311 2.18 26.73 -8.45
C ASP A 311 0.78 27.16 -7.98
N ALA A 312 0.40 28.41 -8.26
CA ALA A 312 -0.92 28.93 -7.94
C ALA A 312 -2.04 28.23 -8.72
N LYS A 313 -1.84 27.98 -10.03
CA LYS A 313 -2.79 27.20 -10.85
C LYS A 313 -2.83 25.75 -10.36
N GLN A 314 -1.68 25.15 -10.08
CA GLN A 314 -1.59 23.76 -9.61
C GLN A 314 -2.28 23.56 -8.26
N ALA A 315 -2.08 24.49 -7.32
CA ALA A 315 -2.76 24.47 -6.01
C ALA A 315 -4.28 24.62 -6.14
N LYS A 316 -4.75 25.45 -7.08
CA LYS A 316 -6.18 25.60 -7.37
C LYS A 316 -6.78 24.30 -7.90
N GLU A 317 -6.14 23.66 -8.87
CA GLU A 317 -6.63 22.39 -9.42
C GLU A 317 -6.57 21.25 -8.38
N LEU A 318 -5.54 21.23 -7.53
CA LEU A 318 -5.47 20.28 -6.41
C LEU A 318 -6.65 20.45 -5.44
N ALA A 319 -6.98 21.69 -5.07
CA ALA A 319 -8.11 21.98 -4.19
C ALA A 319 -9.46 21.57 -4.82
N ARG A 320 -9.59 21.76 -6.15
CA ARG A 320 -10.74 21.30 -6.92
C ARG A 320 -10.85 19.78 -6.91
N ILE A 321 -9.76 19.05 -7.17
CA ILE A 321 -9.72 17.58 -7.11
C ILE A 321 -10.07 17.08 -5.70
N ALA A 322 -9.53 17.69 -4.65
CA ALA A 322 -9.85 17.32 -3.26
C ALA A 322 -11.34 17.49 -2.94
N SER A 323 -11.94 18.59 -3.37
CA SER A 323 -13.37 18.86 -3.18
C SER A 323 -14.23 17.85 -3.95
N ALA A 324 -13.85 17.54 -5.20
CA ALA A 324 -14.49 16.54 -6.03
C ALA A 324 -14.42 15.13 -5.43
N ALA A 325 -13.23 14.72 -4.95
CA ALA A 325 -13.04 13.42 -4.31
C ALA A 325 -13.89 13.29 -3.03
N THR A 326 -13.97 14.36 -2.22
CA THR A 326 -14.82 14.42 -1.02
C THR A 326 -16.31 14.32 -1.36
N LEU A 327 -16.75 14.94 -2.46
CA LEU A 327 -18.13 14.83 -2.94
C LEU A 327 -18.43 13.39 -3.41
N ALA A 328 -17.58 12.83 -4.26
CA ALA A 328 -17.77 11.48 -4.80
C ALA A 328 -17.82 10.42 -3.68
N ALA A 329 -16.93 10.50 -2.69
CA ALA A 329 -16.94 9.63 -1.53
C ALA A 329 -18.24 9.74 -0.71
N ARG A 330 -18.79 10.96 -0.53
CA ARG A 330 -20.08 11.17 0.15
C ARG A 330 -21.26 10.54 -0.60
N LEU A 331 -21.16 10.44 -1.92
CA LEU A 331 -22.14 9.75 -2.77
C LEU A 331 -21.92 8.22 -2.84
N GLY A 332 -20.93 7.69 -2.11
CA GLY A 332 -20.63 6.27 -2.06
C GLY A 332 -19.76 5.77 -3.22
N LEU A 333 -19.22 6.66 -4.06
CA LEU A 333 -18.31 6.32 -5.14
C LEU A 333 -16.90 6.09 -4.59
N LYS A 334 -16.20 5.10 -5.14
CA LYS A 334 -14.76 4.95 -4.94
C LYS A 334 -14.01 5.81 -5.98
N VAL A 335 -13.00 6.55 -5.53
CA VAL A 335 -12.35 7.58 -6.34
C VAL A 335 -10.96 7.13 -6.75
N ASN A 336 -10.73 7.02 -8.05
CA ASN A 336 -9.42 6.84 -8.64
C ASN A 336 -8.95 8.16 -9.30
N ALA A 337 -7.69 8.21 -9.72
CA ALA A 337 -7.11 9.29 -10.52
C ALA A 337 -5.87 8.77 -11.26
N GLY A 338 -5.19 9.57 -12.09
CA GLY A 338 -3.91 9.11 -12.64
C GLY A 338 -3.36 9.83 -13.87
N HIS A 339 -4.24 10.36 -14.71
CA HIS A 339 -3.84 11.00 -15.96
C HIS A 339 -2.85 12.16 -15.76
N GLY A 340 -1.68 12.05 -16.38
CA GLY A 340 -0.62 13.08 -16.31
C GLY A 340 0.18 13.11 -15.00
N LEU A 341 -0.10 12.22 -14.03
CA LEU A 341 0.70 12.16 -12.81
C LEU A 341 2.13 11.69 -13.09
N THR A 342 3.07 12.27 -12.36
CA THR A 342 4.52 12.07 -12.47
C THR A 342 5.15 11.86 -11.11
N TYR A 343 6.41 11.45 -11.07
CA TYR A 343 7.21 11.31 -9.85
C TYR A 343 7.32 12.60 -9.02
N HIS A 344 7.03 13.77 -9.61
CA HIS A 344 7.18 15.07 -8.96
C HIS A 344 5.87 15.66 -8.44
N ASN A 345 4.71 15.24 -8.98
CA ASN A 345 3.40 15.78 -8.60
C ASN A 345 2.47 14.72 -7.97
N VAL A 346 2.79 13.42 -8.05
CA VAL A 346 1.92 12.34 -7.53
C VAL A 346 1.65 12.44 -6.03
N LYS A 347 2.59 12.96 -5.23
CA LYS A 347 2.48 12.97 -3.76
C LYS A 347 1.26 13.76 -3.28
N ALA A 348 0.95 14.90 -3.90
CA ALA A 348 -0.18 15.73 -3.47
C ALA A 348 -1.53 15.03 -3.69
N ILE A 349 -1.66 14.27 -4.78
CA ILE A 349 -2.86 13.48 -5.09
C ILE A 349 -2.93 12.23 -4.19
N ALA A 350 -1.82 11.53 -4.02
CA ALA A 350 -1.73 10.34 -3.16
C ALA A 350 -2.05 10.62 -1.68
N ALA A 351 -1.77 11.85 -1.22
CA ALA A 351 -2.09 12.30 0.13
C ALA A 351 -3.61 12.48 0.37
N LEU A 352 -4.43 12.62 -0.68
CA LEU A 352 -5.87 12.75 -0.54
C LEU A 352 -6.48 11.45 0.00
N PRO A 353 -7.24 11.49 1.11
CA PRO A 353 -7.69 10.30 1.80
C PRO A 353 -8.72 9.47 1.03
N GLU A 354 -9.51 10.12 0.18
CA GLU A 354 -10.56 9.49 -0.64
C GLU A 354 -9.99 8.67 -1.81
N MET A 355 -8.73 8.92 -2.21
CA MET A 355 -8.12 8.22 -3.34
C MET A 355 -7.93 6.73 -3.02
N HIS A 356 -8.49 5.89 -3.88
CA HIS A 356 -8.46 4.43 -3.78
C HIS A 356 -7.31 3.85 -4.61
N GLU A 357 -7.20 4.21 -5.89
CA GLU A 357 -6.15 3.73 -6.80
C GLU A 357 -5.67 4.87 -7.72
N LEU A 358 -4.36 4.92 -7.99
CA LEU A 358 -3.81 5.81 -9.02
C LEU A 358 -3.38 5.01 -10.26
N ASN A 359 -3.95 5.31 -11.43
CA ASN A 359 -3.68 4.69 -12.72
C ASN A 359 -2.66 5.50 -13.52
N ILE A 360 -1.38 5.12 -13.46
CA ILE A 360 -0.28 5.92 -14.00
C ILE A 360 0.40 5.18 -15.15
N GLY A 361 0.49 5.83 -16.32
CA GLY A 361 1.08 5.25 -17.54
C GLY A 361 2.35 5.96 -17.99
N HIS A 362 2.19 7.00 -18.82
CA HIS A 362 3.28 7.67 -19.54
C HIS A 362 4.50 8.02 -18.68
N ALA A 363 4.30 8.55 -17.47
CA ALA A 363 5.42 8.91 -16.59
C ALA A 363 6.26 7.70 -16.17
N ILE A 364 5.63 6.55 -15.87
CA ILE A 364 6.33 5.31 -15.50
C ILE A 364 7.12 4.80 -16.71
N ILE A 365 6.50 4.75 -17.89
CA ILE A 365 7.19 4.28 -19.11
C ILE A 365 8.33 5.23 -19.49
N GLY A 366 8.12 6.54 -19.38
CA GLY A 366 9.16 7.55 -19.62
C GLY A 366 10.32 7.50 -18.61
N ARG A 367 10.09 7.01 -17.38
CA ARG A 367 11.18 6.71 -16.43
C ARG A 367 11.86 5.39 -16.79
N ALA A 368 11.08 4.38 -17.17
CA ALA A 368 11.56 3.03 -17.44
C ALA A 368 12.59 2.96 -18.57
N VAL A 369 12.50 3.83 -19.59
CA VAL A 369 13.52 3.89 -20.65
C VAL A 369 14.91 4.28 -20.12
N MET A 370 14.98 4.95 -18.96
CA MET A 370 16.23 5.37 -18.34
C MET A 370 16.69 4.39 -17.25
N THR A 371 15.78 3.86 -16.45
CA THR A 371 16.11 3.11 -15.22
C THR A 371 15.74 1.63 -15.24
N GLY A 372 14.98 1.18 -16.24
CA GLY A 372 14.28 -0.10 -16.18
C GLY A 372 12.86 0.04 -15.59
N LEU A 373 11.94 -0.82 -16.06
CA LEU A 373 10.53 -0.78 -15.69
C LEU A 373 10.28 -1.18 -14.23
N LYS A 374 11.02 -2.17 -13.71
CA LYS A 374 10.90 -2.63 -12.32
C LYS A 374 11.17 -1.49 -11.35
N GLU A 375 12.28 -0.79 -11.53
CA GLU A 375 12.71 0.34 -10.73
C GLU A 375 11.72 1.51 -10.85
N ALA A 376 11.24 1.78 -12.07
CA ALA A 376 10.26 2.84 -12.32
C ALA A 376 8.94 2.60 -11.55
N VAL A 377 8.40 1.38 -11.58
CA VAL A 377 7.16 1.02 -10.88
C VAL A 377 7.34 1.04 -9.36
N ALA A 378 8.41 0.41 -8.86
CA ALA A 378 8.69 0.35 -7.43
C ALA A 378 8.86 1.75 -6.82
N GLU A 379 9.54 2.65 -7.54
CA GLU A 379 9.72 4.03 -7.11
C GLU A 379 8.40 4.81 -7.08
N MET A 380 7.54 4.66 -8.10
CA MET A 380 6.22 5.32 -8.11
C MET A 380 5.37 4.85 -6.92
N LYS A 381 5.31 3.53 -6.70
CA LYS A 381 4.59 2.93 -5.56
C LYS A 381 5.13 3.45 -4.22
N ARG A 382 6.45 3.53 -4.06
CA ARG A 382 7.09 4.09 -2.85
C ARG A 382 6.64 5.51 -2.59
N LEU A 383 6.70 6.40 -3.59
CA LEU A 383 6.32 7.81 -3.43
C LEU A 383 4.84 7.97 -3.05
N MET A 384 3.96 7.17 -3.63
CA MET A 384 2.53 7.14 -3.29
C MET A 384 2.29 6.71 -1.85
N LEU A 385 2.97 5.63 -1.42
CA LEU A 385 2.85 5.13 -0.05
C LEU A 385 3.40 6.14 0.98
N GLU A 386 4.53 6.78 0.69
CA GLU A 386 5.09 7.84 1.55
C GLU A 386 4.14 9.02 1.74
N ALA A 387 3.45 9.43 0.67
CA ALA A 387 2.50 10.54 0.75
C ALA A 387 1.23 10.18 1.53
N ARG A 388 0.81 8.91 1.47
CA ARG A 388 -0.34 8.37 2.20
C ARG A 388 -0.03 8.13 3.69
N SER A 389 1.23 7.85 4.03
CA SER A 389 1.70 7.30 5.32
C SER A 389 1.91 8.27 6.45
#